data_AF-A0A9E3ZGW3-F1
#
_entry.id   AF-A0A9E3ZGW3-F1
#
_cell.length_a   1.000
_cell.length_b   1.000
_cell.length_c   1.000
_cell.angle_alpha   90.00
_cell.angle_beta   90.00
_cell.angle_gamma   90.00
#
_symmetry.space_group_name_H-M   'P 1'
#
loop_
_entity.id
_entity.type
_entity.pdbx_description
1 polymer ?
#
loop_
_entity_poly.entity_id
_entity_poly.type
_entity_poly.pdbx_seq_one_letter_code
_entity_poly.pdbx_strand_id
1 'polypeptide(L)'
;GRSDDTLFVADRDPWCQPDDVEPARVVEVCARCPSGALSVTDRSGADVEPPPDGNRVHVAHDGPLFVHGKLALQHAADDMPGIRHRVALCRCGKSSNKPFCDNSHRDGFSDAGAIGEDGPGYANADAELHINPTLHGPLVLEGPVQLVTGSGRVAWRGNKAALCRCGESANKPFCDGSHQKAGFRSE
;
A
#
# COMPACT_ATOMS: atom_id res chain seq x y z
N GLY A 1 4.38 4.95 -12.62
CA GLY A 1 3.94 5.93 -13.64
C GLY A 1 5.10 6.20 -14.59
N ARG A 2 4.82 6.76 -15.76
CA ARG A 2 5.83 7.41 -16.60
C ARG A 2 5.62 8.92 -16.47
N SER A 3 6.72 9.67 -16.40
CA SER A 3 6.70 11.09 -16.73
C SER A 3 6.96 11.18 -18.22
N ASP A 4 6.10 11.89 -18.95
CA ASP A 4 6.33 12.19 -20.37
C ASP A 4 7.13 13.50 -20.55
N ASP A 5 7.60 14.07 -19.43
CA ASP A 5 8.33 15.32 -19.30
C ASP A 5 9.70 15.08 -18.66
N THR A 6 10.43 16.17 -18.37
CA THR A 6 11.79 16.15 -17.83
C THR A 6 11.86 15.90 -16.31
N LEU A 7 10.74 15.69 -15.61
CA LEU A 7 10.75 15.53 -14.16
C LEU A 7 11.58 14.32 -13.74
N PHE A 8 11.37 13.15 -14.36
CA PHE A 8 12.09 11.91 -14.08
C PHE A 8 12.75 11.34 -15.34
N VAL A 9 14.08 11.36 -15.39
CA VAL A 9 14.88 10.84 -16.51
C VAL A 9 15.87 9.81 -15.97
N ALA A 10 15.72 8.55 -16.36
CA ALA A 10 16.44 7.42 -15.77
C ALA A 10 17.97 7.54 -15.87
N ASP A 11 18.47 8.04 -17.00
CA ASP A 11 19.92 8.12 -17.28
C ASP A 11 20.53 9.50 -16.94
N ARG A 12 19.79 10.36 -16.22
CA ARG A 12 20.27 11.70 -15.80
C ARG A 12 20.72 11.67 -14.34
N ASP A 13 21.68 12.54 -13.99
CA ASP A 13 22.08 12.83 -12.61
C ASP A 13 21.94 14.34 -12.29
N PRO A 14 21.09 14.76 -11.33
CA PRO A 14 20.10 13.94 -10.64
C PRO A 14 18.99 13.46 -11.60
N TRP A 15 18.51 12.24 -11.36
CA TRP A 15 17.46 11.63 -12.17
C TRP A 15 16.11 12.37 -12.03
N CYS A 16 15.90 13.06 -10.90
CA CYS A 16 14.76 13.92 -10.62
C CYS A 16 15.14 15.41 -10.74
N GLN A 17 14.40 16.20 -11.54
CA GLN A 17 14.56 17.66 -11.69
C GLN A 17 13.20 18.35 -11.54
N PRO A 18 12.77 18.68 -10.31
CA PRO A 18 11.47 19.31 -10.06
C PRO A 18 11.41 20.79 -10.50
N ASP A 19 12.56 21.47 -10.63
CA ASP A 19 12.62 22.88 -11.05
C ASP A 19 12.35 23.08 -12.55
N ASP A 20 12.45 22.01 -13.36
CA ASP A 20 12.23 22.05 -14.81
C ASP A 20 10.74 21.94 -15.20
N VAL A 21 9.85 21.74 -14.23
CA VAL A 21 8.42 21.50 -14.45
C VAL A 21 7.57 22.33 -13.50
N GLU A 22 6.33 22.60 -13.89
CA GLU A 22 5.38 23.34 -13.04
C GLU A 22 5.16 22.60 -11.70
N PRO A 23 5.14 23.30 -10.55
CA PRO A 23 4.99 22.66 -9.23
C PRO A 23 3.75 21.75 -9.13
N ALA A 24 2.62 22.16 -9.71
CA ALA A 24 1.40 21.35 -9.74
C ALA A 24 1.61 20.01 -10.47
N ARG A 25 2.47 19.99 -11.49
CA ARG A 25 2.82 18.78 -12.24
C ARG A 25 3.70 17.86 -11.40
N VAL A 26 4.65 18.39 -10.63
CA VAL A 26 5.46 17.59 -9.69
C VAL A 26 4.54 16.85 -8.71
N VAL A 27 3.63 17.59 -8.08
CA VAL A 27 2.66 17.02 -7.13
C VAL A 27 1.83 15.93 -7.79
N GLU A 28 1.29 16.19 -8.98
CA GLU A 28 0.49 15.22 -9.73
C GLU A 28 1.28 13.93 -10.07
N VAL A 29 2.52 14.04 -10.56
CA VAL A 29 3.30 12.85 -10.96
C VAL A 29 3.71 12.04 -9.74
N CYS A 30 4.17 12.69 -8.67
CA CYS A 30 4.43 12.02 -7.39
C CYS A 30 3.17 11.32 -6.88
N ALA A 31 2.01 12.00 -6.96
CA ALA A 31 0.71 11.51 -6.49
C ALA A 31 0.28 10.18 -7.16
N ARG A 32 0.78 9.90 -8.37
CA ARG A 32 0.48 8.68 -9.14
C ARG A 32 1.30 7.46 -8.70
N CYS A 33 2.29 7.60 -7.81
CA CYS A 33 3.13 6.49 -7.36
C CYS A 33 2.40 5.63 -6.32
N PRO A 34 1.86 4.44 -6.63
CA PRO A 34 0.95 3.74 -5.71
C PRO A 34 1.63 3.21 -4.43
N SER A 35 2.97 3.24 -4.35
CA SER A 35 3.74 2.70 -3.23
C SER A 35 4.16 3.73 -2.18
N GLY A 36 4.01 5.02 -2.47
CA GLY A 36 4.52 6.10 -1.58
C GLY A 36 6.03 6.32 -1.68
N ALA A 37 6.72 5.63 -2.60
CA ALA A 37 8.15 5.80 -2.84
C ALA A 37 8.50 7.17 -3.44
N LEU A 38 7.54 7.78 -4.15
CA LEU A 38 7.63 9.19 -4.52
C LEU A 38 6.76 9.99 -3.56
N SER A 39 7.31 11.10 -3.07
CA SER A 39 6.66 12.07 -2.20
C SER A 39 7.17 13.46 -2.56
N VAL A 40 6.44 14.48 -2.13
CA VAL A 40 6.80 15.88 -2.37
C VAL A 40 6.37 16.70 -1.16
N THR A 41 7.20 17.67 -0.81
CA THR A 41 6.86 18.72 0.16
C THR A 41 7.07 20.08 -0.50
N ASP A 42 6.42 21.11 0.03
CA ASP A 42 6.76 22.47 -0.37
C ASP A 42 8.12 22.90 0.21
N ARG A 43 8.53 24.15 -0.10
CA ARG A 43 9.80 24.73 0.38
C ARG A 43 9.86 24.95 1.89
N SER A 44 8.71 24.93 2.57
CA SER A 44 8.64 24.99 4.04
C SER A 44 8.72 23.59 4.69
N GLY A 45 8.66 22.53 3.89
CA GLY A 45 8.58 21.14 4.35
C GLY A 45 7.15 20.68 4.61
N ALA A 46 6.14 21.46 4.25
CA ALA A 46 4.74 21.07 4.40
C ALA A 46 4.35 20.01 3.36
N ASP A 47 3.49 19.08 3.80
CA ASP A 47 2.89 18.08 2.93
C ASP A 47 1.91 18.73 1.96
N VAL A 48 2.02 18.40 0.67
CA VAL A 48 1.22 18.98 -0.42
C VAL A 48 0.41 17.93 -1.18
N GLU A 49 0.42 16.67 -0.71
CA GLU A 49 -0.42 15.64 -1.28
C GLU A 49 -1.89 15.87 -0.86
N PRO A 50 -2.86 15.86 -1.81
CA PRO A 50 -4.25 16.05 -1.45
C PRO A 50 -4.75 14.96 -0.50
N PRO A 51 -5.66 15.28 0.45
CA PRO A 51 -6.19 14.30 1.37
C PRO A 51 -6.98 13.21 0.61
N PRO A 52 -6.81 11.93 0.96
CA PRO A 52 -7.51 10.84 0.30
C PRO A 52 -8.96 10.70 0.78
N ASP A 53 -9.83 10.26 -0.13
CA ASP A 53 -11.23 9.93 0.17
C ASP A 53 -11.35 8.56 0.86
N GLY A 54 -11.09 8.56 2.17
CA GLY A 54 -11.15 7.41 3.05
C GLY A 54 -10.08 6.36 2.79
N ASN A 55 -10.00 5.35 3.66
CA ASN A 55 -8.96 4.32 3.53
C ASN A 55 -9.42 3.15 2.66
N ARG A 56 -8.59 2.75 1.72
CA ARG A 56 -8.84 1.68 0.76
C ARG A 56 -7.65 0.76 0.64
N VAL A 57 -7.92 -0.53 0.54
CA VAL A 57 -6.94 -1.57 0.19
C VAL A 57 -7.36 -2.16 -1.15
N HIS A 58 -6.62 -1.85 -2.21
CA HIS A 58 -6.79 -2.51 -3.50
C HIS A 58 -6.02 -3.83 -3.50
N VAL A 59 -6.73 -4.93 -3.69
CA VAL A 59 -6.17 -6.28 -3.76
C VAL A 59 -5.84 -6.58 -5.22
N ALA A 60 -4.58 -6.37 -5.60
CA ALA A 60 -4.15 -6.54 -6.98
C ALA A 60 -4.06 -8.03 -7.36
N HIS A 61 -4.51 -8.38 -8.58
CA HIS A 61 -4.33 -9.72 -9.16
C HIS A 61 -2.84 -10.10 -9.19
N ASP A 62 -2.50 -11.28 -8.68
CA ASP A 62 -1.11 -11.80 -8.58
C ASP A 62 -0.12 -10.81 -7.93
N GLY A 63 -0.63 -9.87 -7.15
CA GLY A 63 0.09 -8.65 -6.80
C GLY A 63 -0.04 -8.25 -5.33
N PRO A 64 0.53 -7.09 -4.98
CA PRO A 64 0.53 -6.59 -3.61
C PRO A 64 -0.85 -6.10 -3.15
N LEU A 65 -0.90 -5.69 -1.89
CA LEU A 65 -1.97 -4.86 -1.36
C LEU A 65 -1.55 -3.40 -1.54
N PHE A 66 -2.26 -2.64 -2.37
CA PHE A 66 -2.07 -1.18 -2.45
C PHE A 66 -3.02 -0.52 -1.47
N VAL A 67 -2.47 0.08 -0.41
CA VAL A 67 -3.24 0.82 0.58
C VAL A 67 -3.15 2.31 0.24
N HIS A 68 -4.28 3.00 0.25
CA HIS A 68 -4.38 4.45 0.05
C HIS A 68 -5.35 5.02 1.08
N GLY A 69 -4.97 6.06 1.81
CA GLY A 69 -5.74 6.58 2.93
C GLY A 69 -4.88 7.44 3.84
N LYS A 70 -5.39 7.73 5.04
CA LYS A 70 -4.62 8.37 6.11
C LYS A 70 -3.97 7.25 6.91
N LEU A 71 -2.68 7.02 6.74
CA LEU A 71 -2.03 5.77 7.16
C LEU A 71 -1.01 6.01 8.28
N ALA A 72 -1.08 5.17 9.29
CA ALA A 72 -0.04 5.03 10.31
C ALA A 72 0.54 3.61 10.26
N LEU A 73 1.62 3.42 9.52
CA LEU A 73 2.35 2.15 9.46
C LEU A 73 3.30 2.04 10.65
N GLN A 74 3.11 1.01 11.47
CA GLN A 74 3.96 0.77 12.63
C GLN A 74 5.40 0.44 12.21
N HIS A 75 6.39 0.98 12.93
CA HIS A 75 7.83 0.80 12.67
C HIS A 75 8.32 1.35 11.32
N ALA A 76 7.58 2.26 10.69
CA ALA A 76 8.07 2.99 9.55
C ALA A 76 9.31 3.84 9.87
N ALA A 77 10.23 3.95 8.92
CA ALA A 77 11.34 4.89 9.00
C ALA A 77 10.86 6.34 8.73
N ASP A 78 11.52 7.30 9.36
CA ASP A 78 11.16 8.73 9.28
C ASP A 78 11.36 9.33 7.88
N ASP A 79 12.22 8.71 7.05
CA ASP A 79 12.58 9.14 5.70
C ASP A 79 11.60 8.67 4.61
N MET A 80 10.44 8.11 5.00
CA MET A 80 9.42 7.59 4.09
C MET A 80 8.09 8.37 4.16
N PRO A 81 8.06 9.69 3.94
CA PRO A 81 6.87 10.50 4.20
C PRO A 81 5.64 10.13 3.34
N GLY A 82 5.85 9.56 2.14
CA GLY A 82 4.75 9.17 1.24
C GLY A 82 3.89 8.01 1.76
N ILE A 83 4.40 7.19 2.69
CA ILE A 83 3.63 6.05 3.23
C ILE A 83 2.48 6.48 4.14
N ARG A 84 2.45 7.76 4.56
CA ARG A 84 1.32 8.35 5.29
C ARG A 84 0.06 8.44 4.43
N HIS A 85 0.22 8.38 3.11
CA HIS A 85 -0.89 8.45 2.15
C HIS A 85 -1.10 7.11 1.45
N ARG A 86 -0.01 6.42 1.10
CA ARG A 86 -0.09 5.23 0.25
C ARG A 86 1.08 4.29 0.41
N VAL A 87 0.82 2.98 0.39
CA VAL A 87 1.85 1.96 0.54
C VAL A 87 1.51 0.70 -0.26
N ALA A 88 2.53 0.09 -0.86
CA ALA A 88 2.41 -1.24 -1.49
C ALA A 88 2.94 -2.30 -0.52
N LEU A 89 2.06 -3.09 0.08
CA LEU A 89 2.41 -4.13 1.05
C LEU A 89 2.49 -5.51 0.40
N CYS A 90 3.47 -6.30 0.83
CA CYS A 90 3.68 -7.65 0.33
C CYS A 90 2.49 -8.55 0.68
N ARG A 91 2.02 -9.30 -0.32
CA ARG A 91 0.96 -10.31 -0.18
C ARG A 91 1.45 -11.73 -0.49
N CYS A 92 2.55 -11.87 -1.21
CA CYS A 92 3.07 -13.15 -1.70
C CYS A 92 4.03 -13.86 -0.75
N GLY A 93 4.48 -13.21 0.33
CA GLY A 93 5.47 -13.77 1.26
C GLY A 93 6.94 -13.71 0.80
N LYS A 94 7.22 -13.40 -0.48
CA LYS A 94 8.58 -13.49 -1.04
C LYS A 94 9.45 -12.24 -0.91
N SER A 95 8.87 -11.08 -0.65
CA SER A 95 9.62 -9.80 -0.60
C SER A 95 10.84 -9.85 0.33
N SER A 96 11.97 -9.31 -0.10
CA SER A 96 13.16 -9.10 0.74
C SER A 96 13.08 -7.79 1.53
N ASN A 97 12.13 -6.92 1.22
CA ASN A 97 11.90 -5.62 1.87
C ASN A 97 10.58 -5.60 2.65
N LYS A 98 10.27 -6.68 3.38
CA LYS A 98 9.01 -6.78 4.15
C LYS A 98 8.93 -5.65 5.19
N PRO A 99 7.74 -5.10 5.46
CA PRO A 99 6.42 -5.51 4.96
C PRO A 99 6.08 -5.02 3.53
N PHE A 100 6.96 -4.26 2.90
CA PHE A 100 6.75 -3.67 1.58
C PHE A 100 6.86 -4.70 0.45
N CYS A 101 6.20 -4.41 -0.66
CA CYS A 101 6.35 -5.16 -1.90
C CYS A 101 7.60 -4.67 -2.66
N ASP A 102 8.41 -5.61 -3.13
CA ASP A 102 9.62 -5.38 -3.93
C ASP A 102 9.52 -5.98 -5.35
N ASN A 103 8.31 -6.33 -5.78
CA ASN A 103 7.99 -7.06 -7.02
C ASN A 103 8.34 -8.56 -7.06
N SER A 104 8.80 -9.18 -5.97
CA SER A 104 9.06 -10.63 -5.92
C SER A 104 7.82 -11.50 -6.18
N HIS A 105 6.62 -10.94 -6.15
CA HIS A 105 5.38 -11.66 -6.53
C HIS A 105 5.38 -12.11 -8.00
N ARG A 106 6.15 -11.45 -8.87
CA ARG A 106 6.28 -11.82 -10.30
C ARG A 106 6.87 -13.21 -10.50
N ASP A 107 7.57 -13.73 -9.49
CA ASP A 107 8.06 -15.09 -9.45
C ASP A 107 6.94 -16.05 -8.99
N GLY A 108 5.86 -16.16 -9.76
CA GLY A 108 4.87 -17.24 -9.59
C GLY A 108 3.91 -17.12 -8.40
N PHE A 109 3.70 -15.93 -7.83
CA PHE A 109 2.55 -15.74 -6.94
C PHE A 109 1.26 -15.75 -7.77
N SER A 110 0.30 -16.59 -7.40
CA SER A 110 -1.00 -16.65 -8.07
C SER A 110 -2.13 -16.45 -7.07
N ASP A 111 -2.93 -15.41 -7.27
CA ASP A 111 -4.17 -15.15 -6.56
C ASP A 111 -4.99 -14.09 -7.28
N ALA A 112 -6.26 -14.40 -7.55
CA ALA A 112 -7.17 -13.56 -8.33
C ALA A 112 -7.50 -12.20 -7.67
N GLY A 113 -7.16 -11.99 -6.39
CA GLY A 113 -7.57 -10.82 -5.62
C GLY A 113 -9.07 -10.80 -5.31
N ALA A 114 -9.70 -11.98 -5.29
CA ALA A 114 -11.10 -12.15 -4.94
C ALA A 114 -11.31 -11.92 -3.43
N ILE A 115 -12.48 -11.38 -3.08
CA ILE A 115 -12.89 -11.15 -1.70
C ILE A 115 -14.22 -11.86 -1.54
N GLY A 116 -14.21 -12.97 -0.79
CA GLY A 116 -15.33 -13.90 -0.68
C GLY A 116 -16.32 -13.60 0.45
N GLU A 117 -16.03 -12.62 1.29
CA GLU A 117 -16.86 -12.24 2.44
C GLU A 117 -17.22 -10.75 2.41
N ASP A 118 -18.42 -10.44 2.89
CA ASP A 118 -18.84 -9.07 3.18
C ASP A 118 -18.31 -8.65 4.55
N GLY A 119 -18.09 -7.35 4.72
CA GLY A 119 -17.60 -6.81 5.98
C GLY A 119 -18.73 -6.26 6.87
N PRO A 120 -18.47 -6.06 8.17
CA PRO A 120 -19.45 -5.55 9.13
C PRO A 120 -19.88 -4.10 8.89
N GLY A 121 -19.22 -3.39 7.96
CA GLY A 121 -19.41 -1.95 7.75
C GLY A 121 -18.71 -1.10 8.81
N TYR A 122 -18.81 0.22 8.64
CA TYR A 122 -18.34 1.23 9.58
C TYR A 122 -19.14 2.53 9.38
N ALA A 123 -19.28 3.33 10.44
CA ALA A 123 -20.07 4.57 10.41
C ALA A 123 -19.23 5.82 10.09
N ASN A 124 -17.97 5.86 10.53
CA ASN A 124 -17.06 6.99 10.30
C ASN A 124 -15.96 6.58 9.32
N ALA A 125 -15.92 7.20 8.14
CA ALA A 125 -14.91 6.91 7.11
C ALA A 125 -13.61 7.72 7.27
N ASP A 126 -13.58 8.68 8.18
CA ASP A 126 -12.61 9.77 8.20
C ASP A 126 -11.49 9.59 9.25
N ALA A 127 -11.38 8.41 9.87
CA ALA A 127 -10.32 8.12 10.83
C ALA A 127 -9.05 7.57 10.15
N GLU A 128 -7.91 7.73 10.82
CA GLU A 128 -6.63 7.15 10.43
C GLU A 128 -6.70 5.61 10.45
N LEU A 129 -6.00 4.98 9.51
CA LEU A 129 -5.82 3.54 9.42
C LEU A 129 -4.45 3.17 9.98
N HIS A 130 -4.45 2.53 11.14
CA HIS A 130 -3.25 1.93 11.72
C HIS A 130 -2.97 0.59 11.04
N ILE A 131 -1.73 0.39 10.61
CA ILE A 131 -1.27 -0.83 9.95
C ILE A 131 -0.12 -1.41 10.78
N ASN A 132 -0.32 -2.59 11.35
CA ASN A 132 0.67 -3.31 12.13
C ASN A 132 1.09 -4.61 11.43
N PRO A 133 2.30 -4.66 10.85
CA PRO A 133 2.91 -5.91 10.42
C PRO A 133 3.34 -6.73 11.63
N THR A 134 2.51 -7.69 12.03
CA THR A 134 2.82 -8.54 13.20
C THR A 134 4.02 -9.46 12.94
N LEU A 135 4.83 -9.70 13.97
CA LEU A 135 6.00 -10.57 13.90
C LEU A 135 5.61 -11.94 13.34
N HIS A 136 6.22 -12.32 12.20
CA HIS A 136 5.97 -13.59 11.51
C HIS A 136 4.49 -13.87 11.17
N GLY A 137 3.66 -12.82 11.13
CA GLY A 137 2.21 -12.93 11.06
C GLY A 137 1.58 -11.99 10.03
N PRO A 138 0.25 -11.80 10.10
CA PRO A 138 -0.49 -10.95 9.17
C PRO A 138 -0.20 -9.46 9.34
N LEU A 139 -0.72 -8.68 8.38
CA LEU A 139 -0.91 -7.24 8.52
C LEU A 139 -2.23 -7.03 9.26
N VAL A 140 -2.18 -6.45 10.46
CA VAL A 140 -3.38 -6.08 11.23
C VAL A 140 -3.70 -4.63 10.92
N LEU A 141 -4.89 -4.41 10.37
CA LEU A 141 -5.44 -3.08 10.05
C LEU A 141 -6.46 -2.72 11.13
N GLU A 142 -6.35 -1.52 11.68
CA GLU A 142 -7.28 -0.96 12.66
C GLU A 142 -7.67 0.47 12.27
N GLY A 143 -8.96 0.71 12.07
CA GLY A 143 -9.50 1.91 11.46
C GLY A 143 -10.45 1.59 10.30
N PRO A 144 -11.30 2.55 9.88
CA PRO A 144 -12.29 2.34 8.84
C PRO A 144 -11.61 2.10 7.49
N VAL A 145 -11.88 0.97 6.86
CA VAL A 145 -11.23 0.60 5.59
C VAL A 145 -12.15 -0.17 4.65
N GLN A 146 -12.01 0.10 3.36
CA GLN A 146 -12.64 -0.64 2.28
C GLN A 146 -11.64 -1.56 1.61
N LEU A 147 -11.98 -2.82 1.39
CA LEU A 147 -11.22 -3.67 0.49
C LEU A 147 -11.86 -3.64 -0.91
N VAL A 148 -11.03 -3.35 -1.90
CA VAL A 148 -11.39 -3.14 -3.28
C VAL A 148 -10.76 -4.23 -4.12
N THR A 149 -11.56 -4.94 -4.89
CA THR A 149 -11.09 -5.97 -5.82
C THR A 149 -10.37 -5.37 -7.04
N GLY A 150 -9.70 -6.21 -7.82
CA GLY A 150 -9.06 -5.83 -9.09
C GLY A 150 -9.96 -5.08 -10.08
N SER A 151 -11.29 -5.31 -10.05
CA SER A 151 -12.25 -4.62 -10.90
C SER A 151 -12.67 -3.22 -10.42
N GLY A 152 -12.20 -2.79 -9.24
CA GLY A 152 -12.64 -1.55 -8.60
C GLY A 152 -13.88 -1.69 -7.73
N ARG A 153 -14.51 -2.88 -7.65
CA ARG A 153 -15.63 -3.13 -6.75
C ARG A 153 -15.17 -3.10 -5.29
N VAL A 154 -15.81 -2.26 -4.48
CA VAL A 154 -15.75 -2.36 -3.01
C VAL A 154 -16.47 -3.62 -2.58
N ALA A 155 -15.72 -4.61 -2.08
CA ALA A 155 -16.28 -5.91 -1.71
C ALA A 155 -16.41 -6.10 -0.20
N TRP A 156 -15.64 -5.39 0.60
CA TRP A 156 -15.68 -5.51 2.06
C TRP A 156 -15.45 -4.15 2.73
N ARG A 157 -16.08 -3.95 3.88
CA ARG A 157 -15.96 -2.73 4.71
C ARG A 157 -15.90 -3.12 6.18
N GLY A 158 -15.01 -2.52 6.96
CA GLY A 158 -14.96 -2.73 8.40
C GLY A 158 -13.94 -1.82 9.09
N ASN A 159 -13.83 -1.97 10.41
CA ASN A 159 -12.87 -1.22 11.24
C ASN A 159 -11.64 -2.02 11.65
N LYS A 160 -11.61 -3.32 11.32
CA LYS A 160 -10.50 -4.21 11.67
C LYS A 160 -10.41 -5.35 10.67
N ALA A 161 -9.22 -5.62 10.17
CA ALA A 161 -8.95 -6.75 9.29
C ALA A 161 -7.54 -7.31 9.55
N ALA A 162 -7.38 -8.62 9.44
CA ALA A 162 -6.08 -9.26 9.41
C ALA A 162 -5.82 -9.76 7.98
N LEU A 163 -4.89 -9.14 7.27
CA LEU A 163 -4.58 -9.47 5.88
C LEU A 163 -3.37 -10.41 5.78
N CYS A 164 -3.48 -11.41 4.92
CA CYS A 164 -2.41 -12.34 4.63
C CYS A 164 -1.25 -11.60 3.94
N ARG A 165 -0.05 -11.79 4.47
CA ARG A 165 1.20 -11.39 3.81
C ARG A 165 2.18 -12.53 3.58
N CYS A 166 1.84 -13.75 4.00
CA CYS A 166 2.69 -14.94 3.84
C CYS A 166 2.52 -15.64 2.49
N GLY A 167 1.46 -15.35 1.73
CA GLY A 167 1.15 -16.02 0.45
C GLY A 167 0.37 -17.33 0.57
N GLU A 168 0.21 -17.88 1.77
CA GLU A 168 -0.29 -19.26 1.97
C GLU A 168 -1.74 -19.37 2.48
N SER A 169 -2.42 -18.25 2.77
CA SER A 169 -3.81 -18.30 3.24
C SER A 169 -4.75 -18.94 2.20
N ALA A 170 -5.68 -19.79 2.63
CA ALA A 170 -6.76 -20.30 1.80
C ALA A 170 -7.94 -19.31 1.70
N ASN A 171 -7.99 -18.30 2.57
CA ASN A 171 -9.02 -17.26 2.60
C ASN A 171 -8.44 -15.88 2.22
N LYS A 172 -7.58 -15.81 1.20
CA LYS A 172 -7.01 -14.53 0.74
C LYS A 172 -8.15 -13.56 0.35
N PRO A 173 -7.99 -12.24 0.62
CA PRO A 173 -6.80 -11.57 1.15
C PRO A 173 -6.63 -11.68 2.68
N PHE A 174 -7.55 -12.34 3.38
CA PHE A 174 -7.53 -12.44 4.84
C PHE A 174 -6.55 -13.49 5.34
N CYS A 175 -6.10 -13.32 6.57
CA CYS A 175 -5.29 -14.30 7.27
C CYS A 175 -6.18 -15.38 7.89
N ASP A 176 -5.81 -16.64 7.69
CA ASP A 176 -6.46 -17.83 8.26
C ASP A 176 -5.55 -18.62 9.22
N GLY A 177 -4.39 -18.05 9.57
CA GLY A 177 -3.38 -18.70 10.40
C GLY A 177 -2.36 -19.55 9.64
N SER A 178 -2.48 -19.71 8.32
CA SER A 178 -1.56 -20.55 7.51
C SER A 178 -0.09 -20.16 7.61
N HIS A 179 0.22 -18.90 7.97
CA HIS A 179 1.59 -18.41 8.20
C HIS A 179 2.37 -19.24 9.23
N GLN A 180 1.70 -19.80 10.24
CA GLN A 180 2.36 -20.62 11.26
C GLN A 180 2.87 -21.94 10.67
N LYS A 181 2.00 -22.65 9.93
CA LYS A 181 2.32 -23.93 9.29
C LYS A 181 3.31 -23.76 8.14
N ALA A 182 3.20 -22.65 7.41
CA ALA A 182 4.12 -22.28 6.34
C ALA A 182 5.51 -21.88 6.85
N GLY A 183 5.71 -21.74 8.16
CA GLY A 183 6.97 -21.28 8.72
C GLY A 183 7.34 -19.87 8.27
N PHE A 184 6.34 -19.00 8.04
CA PHE A 184 6.59 -17.64 7.58
C PHE A 184 7.51 -16.91 8.57
N ARG A 185 8.53 -16.24 8.02
CA ARG A 185 9.48 -15.43 8.78
C ARG A 185 9.59 -14.06 8.14
N SER A 186 9.46 -13.06 8.99
CA SER A 186 9.59 -11.65 8.67
C SER A 186 9.77 -10.92 9.99
N GLU A 187 10.82 -10.12 10.06
CA GLU A 187 11.03 -9.16 11.12
C GLU A 187 10.05 -7.98 11.00
#